data_AF-A0A067FZT2-F1
#
_entry.id   AF-A0A067FZT2-F1
#
_cell.length_a   1.000
_cell.length_b   1.000
_cell.length_c   1.000
_cell.angle_alpha   90.00
_cell.angle_beta   90.00
_cell.angle_gamma   90.00
#
_symmetry.space_group_name_H-M   'P 1'
#
loop_
_entity.id
_entity.type
_entity.pdbx_description
1 polymer ?
#
loop_
_entity_poly.entity_id
_entity_poly.type
_entity_poly.pdbx_seq_one_letter_code
_entity_poly.pdbx_strand_id
1 'polypeptide(L)'
;MTPLIWICVQVKKHIKGGEGHEGGIFTVEAPIHASNVQVLDPVTGKPCKVGTKYLEDGTKVRVARGIGASGSIIPRPEILKIRTTPRPTVAGPKDTPVDLVMKKTYDAKSGKGMPDL
;
A
#
# COMPACT_ATOMS: atom_id res chain seq x y z
N MET A 1 1.73 -9.63 0.07
CA MET A 1 0.38 -10.04 0.48
C MET A 1 -0.56 -8.99 -0.07
N THR A 2 -1.23 -9.29 -1.18
CA THR A 2 -2.15 -8.34 -1.84
C THR A 2 -3.20 -7.87 -0.83
N PRO A 3 -3.58 -6.58 -0.81
CA PRO A 3 -4.70 -6.16 0.00
C PRO A 3 -5.90 -6.98 -0.47
N LEU A 4 -6.48 -7.79 0.43
CA LEU A 4 -7.80 -8.36 0.27
C LEU A 4 -8.75 -7.16 0.18
N ILE A 5 -8.93 -6.69 -1.04
CA ILE A 5 -10.00 -5.78 -1.39
C ILE A 5 -11.27 -6.59 -1.15
N TRP A 6 -12.13 -6.08 -0.28
CA TRP A 6 -13.42 -6.62 0.19
C TRP A 6 -14.43 -6.96 -0.93
N ILE A 7 -14.01 -6.91 -2.20
CA ILE A 7 -14.80 -7.27 -3.38
C ILE A 7 -14.59 -8.78 -3.64
N CYS A 8 -14.92 -9.59 -2.65
CA CYS A 8 -14.83 -11.05 -2.73
C CYS A 8 -16.22 -11.68 -2.65
N VAL A 9 -16.42 -12.75 -3.43
CA VAL A 9 -17.63 -13.57 -3.34
C VAL A 9 -17.50 -14.47 -2.11
N GLN A 10 -18.57 -14.60 -1.31
CA GLN A 10 -18.58 -15.47 -0.16
C GLN A 10 -18.82 -16.93 -0.58
N VAL A 11 -17.93 -17.83 -0.19
CA VAL A 11 -18.08 -19.28 -0.40
C VAL A 11 -18.03 -20.00 0.92
N LYS A 12 -18.93 -20.96 1.12
CA LYS A 12 -18.98 -21.81 2.30
C LYS A 12 -17.97 -22.95 2.15
N LYS A 13 -16.92 -22.94 2.98
CA LYS A 13 -15.94 -24.03 3.07
C LYS A 13 -16.24 -24.88 4.31
N HIS A 14 -16.40 -26.18 4.10
CA HIS A 14 -16.51 -27.14 5.20
C HIS A 14 -15.10 -27.56 5.59
N ILE A 15 -14.70 -27.28 6.83
CA ILE A 15 -13.38 -27.67 7.35
C ILE A 15 -13.60 -28.75 8.40
N LYS A 16 -12.94 -29.89 8.21
CA LYS A 16 -12.92 -30.96 9.20
C LYS A 16 -12.07 -30.51 10.40
N GLY A 17 -12.62 -30.61 11.61
CA GLY A 17 -11.90 -30.26 12.84
C GLY A 17 -10.71 -31.19 13.10
N GLY A 18 -9.65 -30.64 13.68
CA GLY A 18 -8.42 -31.33 14.08
C GLY A 18 -7.90 -30.78 15.41
N GLU A 19 -6.76 -31.28 15.89
CA GLU A 19 -6.15 -30.77 17.13
C GLU A 19 -5.74 -29.29 16.93
N GLY A 20 -6.44 -28.39 17.63
CA GLY A 20 -6.19 -26.94 17.64
C GLY A 20 -7.12 -26.09 16.77
N HIS A 21 -8.11 -26.68 16.06
CA HIS A 21 -9.07 -25.92 15.26
C HIS A 21 -10.45 -26.59 15.27
N GLU A 22 -11.47 -25.81 15.67
CA GLU A 22 -12.86 -26.26 15.65
C GLU A 22 -13.34 -26.52 14.21
N GLY A 23 -14.00 -27.66 14.01
CA GLY A 23 -14.63 -28.01 12.74
C GLY A 23 -15.90 -27.19 12.52
N GLY A 24 -16.16 -26.78 11.29
CA GLY A 24 -17.32 -25.94 11.00
C GLY A 24 -17.44 -25.53 9.54
N ILE A 25 -18.53 -24.80 9.26
CA ILE A 25 -18.76 -24.14 7.97
C ILE A 25 -18.22 -22.73 8.08
N PHE A 26 -17.09 -22.48 7.42
CA PHE A 26 -16.48 -21.16 7.37
C PHE A 26 -16.90 -20.44 6.10
N THR A 27 -17.43 -19.24 6.25
CA THR A 27 -17.67 -18.35 5.10
C THR A 27 -16.35 -17.66 4.78
N VAL A 28 -15.74 -18.04 3.66
CA VAL A 28 -14.44 -17.51 3.22
C VAL A 28 -14.61 -16.72 1.93
N GLU A 29 -13.85 -15.65 1.82
CA GLU A 29 -13.74 -14.83 0.62
C GLU A 29 -13.09 -15.61 -0.54
N ALA A 30 -13.73 -15.61 -1.71
CA ALA A 30 -13.25 -16.24 -2.94
C ALA A 30 -12.93 -15.20 -4.02
N PRO A 31 -11.82 -15.37 -4.76
CA PRO A 31 -11.36 -14.37 -5.71
C PRO A 31 -12.36 -14.18 -6.85
N ILE A 32 -12.57 -12.92 -7.24
CA ILE A 32 -13.34 -12.55 -8.43
C ILE A 32 -12.38 -12.11 -9.54
N HIS A 33 -12.72 -12.42 -10.80
CA HIS A 33 -11.92 -11.99 -11.94
C HIS A 33 -12.00 -10.47 -12.14
N ALA A 34 -10.88 -9.83 -12.48
CA ALA A 34 -10.77 -8.37 -12.55
C ALA A 34 -11.70 -7.71 -13.58
N SER A 35 -12.12 -8.44 -14.62
CA SER A 35 -13.09 -7.94 -15.62
C SER A 35 -14.47 -7.63 -15.03
N ASN A 36 -14.81 -8.25 -13.90
CA ASN A 36 -16.14 -8.15 -13.30
C ASN A 36 -16.20 -7.06 -12.21
N VAL A 37 -15.14 -6.27 -12.05
CA VAL A 37 -15.02 -5.24 -11.02
C VAL A 37 -14.69 -3.89 -11.66
N GLN A 38 -15.28 -2.82 -11.14
CA GLN A 38 -14.99 -1.44 -11.55
C GLN A 38 -14.67 -0.57 -10.33
N VAL A 39 -13.93 0.53 -10.58
CA VAL A 39 -13.60 1.51 -9.55
C VAL A 39 -14.79 2.48 -9.39
N LEU A 40 -15.14 2.78 -8.16
CA LEU A 40 -16.16 3.78 -7.85
C LEU A 40 -15.54 5.18 -7.76
N ASP A 41 -16.25 6.17 -8.29
CA ASP A 41 -15.90 7.57 -8.10
C ASP A 41 -16.18 7.96 -6.63
N PRO A 42 -15.21 8.53 -5.90
CA PRO A 42 -15.40 8.91 -4.49
C PRO A 42 -16.53 9.92 -4.26
N VAL A 43 -16.87 10.73 -5.27
CA VAL A 43 -17.89 11.78 -5.12
C VAL A 43 -19.28 11.26 -5.48
N THR A 44 -19.40 10.57 -6.60
CA THR A 44 -20.71 10.18 -7.16
C THR A 44 -21.12 8.75 -6.80
N GLY A 45 -20.19 7.92 -6.31
CA GLY A 45 -20.43 6.51 -6.01
C GLY A 45 -20.76 5.66 -7.25
N LYS A 46 -20.64 6.22 -8.45
CA LYS A 46 -20.95 5.54 -9.71
C LYS A 46 -19.71 4.78 -10.23
N PRO A 47 -19.91 3.66 -10.95
CA PRO A 47 -18.81 2.96 -11.61
C PRO A 47 -18.18 3.86 -12.68
N CYS A 48 -16.86 4.02 -12.65
CA CYS A 48 -16.13 4.89 -13.55
C CYS A 48 -14.89 4.20 -14.13
N LYS A 49 -14.47 4.64 -15.32
CA LYS A 49 -13.18 4.25 -15.90
C LYS A 49 -12.10 5.17 -15.37
N VAL A 50 -10.88 4.66 -15.20
CA VAL A 50 -9.77 5.47 -14.69
C VAL A 50 -8.85 5.92 -15.83
N GLY A 51 -8.55 7.21 -15.87
CA GLY A 51 -7.49 7.82 -16.67
C GLY A 51 -6.29 8.22 -15.81
N THR A 52 -5.18 8.59 -16.44
CA THR A 52 -4.04 9.18 -15.75
C THR A 52 -3.79 10.59 -16.28
N LYS A 53 -3.52 11.54 -15.40
CA LYS A 53 -3.09 12.91 -15.74
C LYS A 53 -1.87 13.27 -14.89
N TYR A 54 -1.01 14.13 -15.40
CA TYR A 54 0.06 14.76 -14.63
C TYR A 54 -0.42 16.13 -14.14
N LEU A 55 -0.14 16.44 -12.88
CA LEU A 55 -0.30 17.79 -12.34
C LEU A 55 0.93 18.63 -12.70
N GLU A 56 0.83 19.95 -12.48
CA GLU A 56 1.92 20.89 -12.74
C GLU A 56 3.15 20.60 -11.87
N ASP A 57 2.94 20.01 -10.68
CA ASP A 57 4.00 19.54 -9.77
C ASP A 57 4.74 18.27 -10.26
N GLY A 58 4.38 17.74 -11.43
CA GLY A 58 4.93 16.49 -11.98
C GLY A 58 4.36 15.20 -11.36
N THR A 59 3.46 15.33 -10.38
CA THR A 59 2.85 14.18 -9.71
C THR A 59 1.82 13.48 -10.61
N LYS A 60 1.91 12.16 -10.74
CA LYS A 60 0.99 11.35 -11.53
C LYS A 60 -0.28 11.03 -10.73
N VAL A 61 -1.42 11.53 -11.17
CA VAL A 61 -2.72 11.32 -10.52
C VAL A 61 -3.68 10.53 -11.39
N ARG A 62 -4.57 9.75 -10.75
CA ARG A 62 -5.65 9.02 -11.43
C ARG A 62 -6.89 9.91 -11.48
N VAL A 63 -7.58 9.94 -12.62
CA VAL A 63 -8.77 10.78 -12.85
C VAL A 63 -9.94 9.90 -13.28
N ALA A 64 -11.14 10.14 -12.74
CA ALA A 64 -12.36 9.44 -13.15
C ALA A 64 -12.81 9.90 -14.56
N ARG A 65 -13.09 8.95 -15.46
CA ARG A 65 -13.58 9.18 -16.84
C ARG A 65 -14.84 8.35 -17.09
N GLY A 66 -15.85 8.94 -17.74
CA GLY A 66 -17.06 8.23 -18.16
C GLY A 66 -18.34 9.06 -18.07
N ILE A 67 -19.44 8.52 -18.59
CA ILE A 67 -20.78 9.11 -18.51
C ILE A 67 -21.24 9.02 -17.05
N GLY A 68 -21.21 10.15 -16.35
CA GLY A 68 -21.54 10.27 -14.92
C GLY A 68 -20.35 10.39 -13.97
N ALA A 69 -19.12 10.47 -14.48
CA ALA A 69 -17.92 10.70 -13.67
C ALA A 69 -17.62 12.19 -13.51
N SER A 70 -17.33 12.62 -12.28
CA SER A 70 -17.11 14.03 -11.92
C SER A 70 -15.77 14.62 -12.38
N GLY A 71 -14.91 13.82 -13.04
CA GLY A 71 -13.52 14.21 -13.32
C GLY A 71 -12.65 14.28 -12.06
N SER A 72 -13.13 13.75 -10.94
CA SER A 72 -12.42 13.79 -9.66
C SER A 72 -11.11 12.99 -9.70
N ILE A 73 -10.16 13.45 -8.89
CA ILE A 73 -8.88 12.77 -8.66
C ILE A 73 -9.14 11.59 -7.71
N ILE A 74 -8.80 10.38 -8.15
CA ILE A 74 -8.85 9.17 -7.32
C ILE A 74 -7.45 8.97 -6.74
N PRO A 75 -7.17 9.39 -5.49
CA PRO A 75 -5.86 9.22 -4.91
C PRO A 75 -5.49 7.75 -4.76
N ARG A 76 -4.18 7.45 -4.77
CA ARG A 76 -3.71 6.11 -4.35
C ARG A 76 -4.06 5.94 -2.87
N PRO A 77 -4.82 4.89 -2.49
CA PRO A 77 -5.15 4.65 -1.09
C PRO A 77 -3.88 4.39 -0.28
N GLU A 78 -3.89 4.82 0.98
CA GLU A 78 -2.74 4.75 1.87
C GLU A 78 -2.28 3.32 2.15
N ILE A 79 -3.19 2.35 2.08
CA ILE A 79 -2.87 0.93 2.29
C ILE A 79 -1.79 0.39 1.35
N LEU A 80 -1.66 0.96 0.15
CA LEU A 80 -0.63 0.55 -0.81
C LEU A 80 0.75 1.15 -0.49
N LYS A 81 0.85 2.06 0.48
CA LYS A 81 2.11 2.65 0.95
C LYS A 81 2.66 1.88 2.16
N ILE A 82 1.81 1.11 2.85
CA ILE A 82 2.16 0.36 4.04
C ILE A 82 2.91 -0.92 3.63
N ARG A 83 4.01 -1.22 4.32
CA ARG A 83 4.74 -2.48 4.15
C ARG A 83 3.92 -3.63 4.74
N THR A 84 3.94 -4.79 4.10
CA THR A 84 3.25 -5.99 4.61
C THR A 84 3.78 -6.42 5.97
N THR A 85 5.08 -6.28 6.19
CA THR A 85 5.72 -6.54 7.48
C THR A 85 6.20 -5.21 8.07
N PRO A 86 5.75 -4.83 9.28
CA PRO A 86 6.22 -3.61 9.92
C PRO A 86 7.71 -3.78 10.27
N ARG A 87 8.50 -2.71 10.11
CA ARG A 87 9.88 -2.71 10.57
C ARG A 87 9.85 -2.61 12.10
N PRO A 88 10.59 -3.46 12.84
CA PRO A 88 10.76 -3.25 14.27
C PRO A 88 11.35 -1.85 14.52
N THR A 89 10.76 -1.11 15.44
CA THR A 89 11.21 0.25 15.82
C THR A 89 12.42 0.20 16.75
N VAL A 90 12.63 -0.93 17.42
CA VAL A 90 13.76 -1.15 18.32
C VAL A 90 15.01 -1.49 17.50
N ALA A 91 16.09 -0.76 17.73
CA ALA A 91 17.39 -1.07 17.16
C ALA A 91 17.87 -2.43 17.68
N GLY A 92 18.15 -3.36 16.77
CA GLY A 92 18.76 -4.63 17.13
C GLY A 92 20.22 -4.44 17.58
N PRO A 93 20.84 -5.47 18.16
CA PRO A 93 22.24 -5.42 18.62
C PRO A 93 23.25 -5.13 17.50
N LYS A 94 22.84 -5.25 16.22
CA LYS A 94 23.66 -4.97 15.04
C LYS A 94 23.26 -3.69 14.31
N ASP A 95 22.24 -2.97 14.80
CA ASP A 95 21.78 -1.73 14.17
C ASP A 95 22.51 -0.54 14.76
N THR A 96 23.00 0.35 13.90
CA THR A 96 23.64 1.60 14.32
C THR A 96 22.59 2.60 14.81
N PRO A 97 22.82 3.30 15.94
CA PRO A 97 21.94 4.38 16.38
C PRO A 97 21.98 5.52 15.36
N VAL A 98 20.82 6.16 15.17
CA VAL A 98 20.61 7.20 14.15
C VAL A 98 21.57 8.38 14.34
N ASP A 99 21.93 8.68 15.58
CA ASP A 99 22.85 9.76 15.95
C ASP A 99 24.23 9.61 15.30
N LEU A 100 24.75 8.38 15.18
CA LEU A 100 26.04 8.12 14.54
C LEU A 100 25.96 8.22 13.01
N VAL A 101 24.82 7.82 12.43
CA VAL A 101 24.62 7.80 10.97
C VAL A 101 24.43 9.22 10.43
N MET A 102 23.69 10.06 11.16
CA MET A 102 23.43 11.45 10.75
C MET A 102 24.59 12.38 11.09
N LYS A 103 25.54 11.93 11.92
CA LYS A 103 26.76 12.70 12.22
C LYS A 103 27.58 12.86 10.94
N LYS A 104 27.55 14.07 10.39
CA LYS A 104 28.35 14.45 9.22
C LYS A 104 29.84 14.47 9.60
N THR A 105 30.53 13.38 9.34
CA THR A 105 31.96 13.17 9.64
C THR A 105 32.89 13.81 8.62
N TYR A 106 32.39 14.13 7.42
CA TYR A 106 33.16 14.74 6.35
C TYR A 106 32.47 16.00 5.83
N ASP A 107 33.22 17.09 5.77
CA ASP A 107 32.77 18.32 5.13
C ASP A 107 33.88 18.94 4.30
N ALA A 108 33.79 18.73 2.97
CA ALA A 108 34.81 19.12 1.99
C ALA A 108 35.13 20.62 1.99
N LYS A 109 34.16 21.48 2.36
CA LYS A 109 34.37 22.94 2.43
C LYS A 109 35.16 23.38 3.65
N SER A 110 35.05 22.67 4.77
CA SER A 110 35.65 23.04 6.05
C SER A 110 36.88 22.19 6.41
N GLY A 111 37.29 21.26 5.54
CA GLY A 111 38.48 20.42 5.71
C GLY A 111 38.37 19.37 6.82
N LYS A 112 37.20 19.23 7.44
CA LYS A 112 36.97 18.25 8.51
C LYS A 112 36.87 16.83 7.93
N GLY A 113 37.71 15.93 8.43
CA GLY A 113 37.68 14.50 8.13
C GLY A 113 38.72 14.02 7.09
N MET A 114 39.63 14.89 6.64
CA MET A 114 40.80 14.49 5.85
C MET A 114 41.93 14.09 6.84
N PRO A 115 42.43 12.85 6.86
CA PRO A 115 43.65 12.55 7.61
C PRO A 115 44.84 13.23 6.92
N ASP A 116 45.73 13.83 7.70
CA ASP A 116 47.04 14.24 7.21
C ASP A 116 47.79 12.98 6.75
N LEU A 117 48.26 13.01 5.49
CA LEU A 117 48.83 11.88 4.75
C LEU A 117 50.27 11.58 5.19
#